data_AF-A0A0P0HIM8-F1
#
_entry.id   AF-A0A0P0HIM8-F1
#
_cell.length_a   1.000
_cell.length_b   1.000
_cell.length_c   1.000
_cell.angle_alpha   90.00
_cell.angle_beta   90.00
_cell.angle_gamma   90.00
#
_symmetry.space_group_name_H-M   'P 1'
#
loop_
_entity.id
_entity.type
_entity.pdbx_description
1 polymer ?
#
loop_
_entity_poly.entity_id
_entity_poly.type
_entity_poly.pdbx_seq_one_letter_code
_entity_poly.pdbx_strand_id
1 'polypeptide(L)'
;MSGFSNNSFPPSNCQTISEFKITREYNVDSTTTRTTASSSGSTNNNGEVEICMKYDKDKFDAGTKLGVSDDERKNKEFMKAFISTINYDNSYFNSNSHNGSPCSVNSTNNNNWVWKNITTHRNAKAGLKNIYENTIGIPPRTQSLCLGNLKNIKINALDNEYDNSLLLFEWIIAAKLEGQKLAYQYKTNSDKNNLCKALGYSYADYGDLIKGTSIWGNGYTVQLETNLKHIFQTVFNKHIQQNGKTPAGSNKYPDDLTLLRETWWNTNKQYILGALIVGAEQSAGEKDSSCVAQMKKSPPTTDYIPQFLRFAQEWVEHFCEKRKDFADNVVNKCQKCIEEATEYHKTSNVDKNGTN
;
A
#
# COMPACT_ATOMS: atom_id res chain seq x y z
N MET A 1 -33.36 -26.16 26.34
CA MET A 1 -32.64 -24.89 26.12
C MET A 1 -31.34 -25.21 25.44
N SER A 2 -31.06 -24.46 24.38
CA SER A 2 -30.12 -24.69 23.27
C SER A 2 -28.70 -25.01 23.68
N GLY A 3 -28.20 -26.16 23.23
CA GLY A 3 -26.79 -26.51 23.20
C GLY A 3 -26.06 -25.73 22.12
N PHE A 4 -24.98 -25.06 22.52
CA PHE A 4 -23.98 -24.50 21.61
C PHE A 4 -23.27 -25.67 20.91
N SER A 5 -23.40 -25.79 19.58
CA SER A 5 -22.60 -26.73 18.82
C SER A 5 -21.18 -26.18 18.67
N ASN A 6 -20.22 -26.85 19.29
CA ASN A 6 -18.80 -26.67 19.03
C ASN A 6 -18.52 -26.92 17.53
N ASN A 7 -18.26 -25.85 16.78
CA ASN A 7 -17.60 -25.93 15.48
C ASN A 7 -16.10 -26.20 15.71
N SER A 8 -15.76 -27.43 16.08
CA SER A 8 -14.38 -27.88 16.10
C SER A 8 -13.87 -28.01 14.66
N PHE A 9 -13.05 -27.05 14.23
CA PHE A 9 -12.23 -27.16 13.01
C PHE A 9 -11.18 -28.27 13.22
N PRO A 10 -10.80 -29.02 12.18
CA PRO A 10 -9.73 -30.02 12.32
C PRO A 10 -8.35 -29.33 12.45
N PRO A 11 -7.42 -29.87 13.24
CA PRO A 11 -6.18 -29.20 13.69
C PRO A 11 -5.03 -29.19 12.66
N SER A 12 -5.30 -29.31 11.35
CA SER A 12 -4.24 -29.59 10.36
C SER A 12 -3.37 -28.39 9.96
N ASN A 13 -3.65 -27.18 10.45
CA ASN A 13 -2.89 -25.96 10.17
C ASN A 13 -2.60 -25.12 11.44
N CYS A 14 -2.52 -25.81 12.56
CA CYS A 14 -2.09 -25.25 13.83
C CYS A 14 -0.57 -25.24 13.92
N GLN A 15 0.00 -24.09 14.26
CA GLN A 15 1.43 -23.93 14.54
C GLN A 15 1.62 -23.57 16.00
N THR A 16 2.49 -24.30 16.67
CA THR A 16 2.93 -23.96 18.04
C THR A 16 4.00 -22.88 17.95
N ILE A 17 3.68 -21.70 18.47
CA ILE A 17 4.59 -20.55 18.50
C ILE A 17 4.94 -20.28 19.97
N SER A 18 6.23 -20.26 20.28
CA SER A 18 6.68 -19.84 21.61
C SER A 18 6.60 -18.32 21.76
N GLU A 19 6.38 -17.80 22.96
CA GLU A 19 6.36 -16.35 23.26
C GLU A 19 7.57 -15.58 22.68
N PHE A 20 8.73 -16.24 22.56
CA PHE A 20 9.96 -15.70 21.96
C PHE A 20 9.90 -15.53 20.42
N LYS A 21 9.05 -16.29 19.72
CA LYS A 21 8.81 -16.13 18.27
C LYS A 21 7.80 -15.02 17.99
N ILE A 22 6.74 -14.90 18.79
CA ILE A 22 5.75 -13.82 18.66
C ILE A 22 6.43 -12.45 18.81
N THR A 23 7.30 -12.30 19.82
CA THR A 23 8.07 -11.07 20.00
C THR A 23 9.05 -10.76 18.86
N ARG A 24 9.52 -11.75 18.09
CA ARG A 24 10.36 -11.54 16.89
C ARG A 24 9.57 -11.21 15.62
N GLU A 25 8.35 -11.74 15.46
CA GLU A 25 7.50 -11.42 14.31
C GLU A 25 6.86 -10.03 14.43
N TYR A 26 6.68 -9.52 15.65
CA TYR A 26 6.10 -8.20 15.90
C TYR A 26 7.11 -7.11 16.30
N ASN A 27 8.35 -7.44 16.67
CA ASN A 27 9.44 -6.46 16.78
C ASN A 27 10.43 -6.60 15.62
N VAL A 28 10.32 -5.70 14.64
CA VAL A 28 11.43 -5.36 13.75
C VAL A 28 12.35 -4.41 14.52
N ASP A 29 13.09 -4.93 15.51
CA ASP A 29 14.32 -4.25 15.94
C ASP A 29 15.32 -5.25 16.50
N SER A 30 16.49 -5.33 15.85
CA SER A 30 17.62 -6.11 16.31
C SER A 30 18.58 -5.18 17.04
N THR A 31 18.73 -5.34 18.35
CA THR A 31 20.01 -4.99 18.98
C THR A 31 20.38 -6.04 20.01
N THR A 32 21.43 -6.79 19.68
CA THR A 32 22.17 -7.66 20.56
C THR A 32 22.67 -6.86 21.77
N THR A 33 22.18 -7.15 22.97
CA THR A 33 22.97 -7.01 24.20
C THR A 33 22.72 -8.21 25.09
N ARG A 34 23.78 -9.00 25.24
CA ARG A 34 23.88 -10.12 26.17
C ARG A 34 24.17 -9.53 27.53
N THR A 35 23.24 -9.59 28.47
CA THR A 35 23.53 -9.33 29.89
C THR A 35 22.92 -10.44 30.74
N THR A 36 23.79 -11.08 31.48
CA THR A 36 23.56 -12.17 32.41
C THR A 36 22.66 -11.76 33.58
N ALA A 37 21.63 -12.54 33.88
CA ALA A 37 20.98 -12.52 35.18
C ALA A 37 20.90 -13.95 35.74
N SER A 38 21.50 -14.12 36.92
CA SER A 38 21.52 -15.29 37.76
C SER A 38 20.18 -15.51 38.48
N SER A 39 19.75 -16.78 38.52
CA SER A 39 18.95 -17.48 39.55
C SER A 39 17.81 -16.75 40.27
N SER A 40 16.58 -17.26 40.14
CA SER A 40 15.97 -18.21 41.10
C SER A 40 14.43 -18.24 40.92
N GLY A 41 13.83 -19.43 40.95
CA GLY A 41 12.37 -19.63 40.95
C GLY A 41 11.87 -20.52 39.81
N SER A 42 11.80 -21.82 40.08
CA SER A 42 11.29 -22.85 39.17
C SER A 42 9.76 -22.81 39.06
N THR A 43 9.24 -22.40 37.90
CA THR A 43 8.06 -22.98 37.24
C THR A 43 8.24 -22.84 35.73
N ASN A 44 8.64 -23.92 35.07
CA ASN A 44 8.75 -23.99 33.60
C ASN A 44 7.34 -24.08 32.98
N ASN A 45 6.71 -22.93 32.77
CA ASN A 45 5.67 -22.80 31.75
C ASN A 45 6.25 -21.94 30.64
N ASN A 46 7.02 -22.56 29.74
CA ASN A 46 7.33 -21.92 28.47
C ASN A 46 6.00 -21.78 27.73
N GLY A 47 5.44 -20.57 27.66
CA GLY A 47 4.18 -20.27 27.01
C GLY A 47 4.25 -20.60 25.52
N GLU A 48 3.89 -21.83 25.17
CA GLU A 48 3.66 -22.26 23.80
C GLU A 48 2.19 -21.99 23.46
N VAL A 49 1.97 -21.07 22.52
CA VAL A 49 0.63 -20.72 22.02
C VAL A 49 0.42 -21.47 20.71
N GLU A 50 -0.59 -22.34 20.68
CA GLU A 50 -1.03 -22.99 19.45
C GLU A 50 -1.93 -22.05 18.66
N ILE A 51 -1.44 -21.59 17.50
CA ILE A 51 -2.20 -20.72 16.59
C ILE A 51 -2.66 -21.56 15.41
N CYS A 52 -3.97 -21.82 15.35
CA CYS A 52 -4.62 -22.43 14.20
C CYS A 52 -5.07 -21.33 13.23
N MET A 53 -4.45 -21.28 12.05
CA MET A 53 -4.97 -20.42 10.99
C MET A 53 -6.27 -21.02 10.45
N LYS A 54 -7.18 -20.22 9.88
CA LYS A 54 -8.39 -20.77 9.23
C LYS A 54 -8.07 -21.37 7.86
N TYR A 55 -6.97 -20.93 7.27
CA TYR A 55 -6.59 -21.17 5.89
C TYR A 55 -5.17 -21.72 5.84
N ASP A 56 -4.94 -22.66 4.92
CA ASP A 56 -3.62 -23.23 4.63
C ASP A 56 -2.84 -22.28 3.72
N LYS A 57 -1.77 -21.67 4.25
CA LYS A 57 -1.01 -20.58 3.60
C LYS A 57 -0.42 -21.00 2.26
N ASP A 58 -0.05 -22.27 2.11
CA ASP A 58 0.61 -22.81 0.91
C ASP A 58 -0.32 -22.76 -0.31
N LYS A 59 -1.64 -22.77 -0.08
CA LYS A 59 -2.66 -22.62 -1.13
C LYS A 59 -2.84 -21.17 -1.61
N PHE A 60 -2.30 -20.21 -0.86
CA PHE A 60 -2.37 -18.78 -1.18
C PHE A 60 -1.05 -18.23 -1.72
N ASP A 61 0.06 -18.98 -1.57
CA ASP A 61 1.34 -18.56 -2.11
C ASP A 61 1.36 -18.72 -3.63
N ALA A 62 1.28 -17.59 -4.33
CA ALA A 62 1.39 -17.54 -5.77
C ALA A 62 2.84 -17.59 -6.25
N GLY A 63 3.80 -17.32 -5.36
CA GLY A 63 5.22 -17.21 -5.67
C GLY A 63 5.83 -18.52 -6.17
N THR A 64 5.47 -19.66 -5.58
CA THR A 64 6.01 -20.97 -5.98
C THR A 64 5.74 -21.25 -7.46
N LYS A 65 4.54 -20.91 -7.95
CA LYS A 65 4.17 -21.03 -9.38
C LYS A 65 4.86 -20.00 -10.27
N LEU A 66 5.29 -18.87 -9.72
CA LEU A 66 6.13 -17.89 -10.44
C LEU A 66 7.60 -18.34 -10.52
N GLY A 67 7.98 -19.50 -9.95
CA GLY A 67 9.35 -20.01 -9.98
C GLY A 67 10.19 -19.62 -8.75
N VAL A 68 9.54 -19.12 -7.69
CA VAL A 68 10.19 -18.84 -6.40
C VAL A 68 10.47 -20.17 -5.69
N SER A 69 11.71 -20.35 -5.24
CA SER A 69 12.22 -21.54 -4.53
C SER A 69 12.28 -21.32 -3.01
N ASP A 70 12.85 -22.26 -2.24
CA ASP A 70 13.10 -22.05 -0.80
C ASP A 70 14.34 -21.16 -0.51
N ASP A 71 15.14 -20.86 -1.54
CA ASP A 71 16.37 -20.06 -1.42
C ASP A 71 16.07 -18.56 -1.58
N GLU A 72 16.01 -17.87 -0.45
CA GLU A 72 15.68 -16.43 -0.37
C GLU A 72 16.57 -15.56 -1.26
N ARG A 73 17.86 -15.87 -1.39
CA ARG A 73 18.80 -15.09 -2.20
C ARG A 73 18.50 -15.27 -3.69
N LYS A 74 18.31 -16.51 -4.14
CA LYS A 74 17.94 -16.79 -5.53
C LYS A 74 16.60 -16.17 -5.89
N ASN A 75 15.64 -16.19 -4.97
CA ASN A 75 14.33 -15.57 -5.17
C ASN A 75 14.43 -14.07 -5.36
N LYS A 76 15.29 -13.39 -4.59
CA LYS A 76 15.49 -11.94 -4.72
C LYS A 76 16.08 -11.55 -6.08
N GLU A 77 17.05 -12.31 -6.57
CA GLU A 77 17.65 -12.10 -7.88
C GLU A 77 16.66 -12.43 -9.01
N PHE A 78 15.96 -13.56 -8.90
CA PHE A 78 14.91 -13.97 -9.82
C PHE A 78 13.80 -12.94 -9.93
N MET A 79 13.20 -12.53 -8.79
CA MET A 79 12.11 -11.55 -8.78
C MET A 79 12.57 -10.21 -9.35
N LYS A 80 13.81 -9.76 -9.07
CA LYS A 80 14.35 -8.54 -9.67
C LYS A 80 14.45 -8.67 -11.20
N ALA A 81 14.97 -9.78 -11.71
CA ALA A 81 15.09 -10.03 -13.14
C ALA A 81 13.70 -10.12 -13.81
N PHE A 82 12.80 -10.92 -13.23
CA PHE A 82 11.42 -11.09 -13.67
C PHE A 82 10.65 -9.76 -13.71
N ILE A 83 10.64 -9.02 -12.60
CA ILE A 83 9.98 -7.71 -12.55
C ILE A 83 10.58 -6.74 -13.56
N SER A 84 11.89 -6.81 -13.81
CA SER A 84 12.54 -5.91 -14.77
C SER A 84 12.06 -6.13 -16.20
N THR A 85 11.74 -7.36 -16.59
CA THR A 85 11.29 -7.71 -17.95
C THR A 85 9.80 -7.51 -18.18
N ILE A 86 8.98 -7.52 -17.13
CA ILE A 86 7.52 -7.35 -17.23
C ILE A 86 7.16 -5.95 -17.73
N ASN A 87 6.20 -5.84 -18.64
CA ASN A 87 5.56 -4.60 -19.03
C ASN A 87 4.05 -4.66 -18.75
N TYR A 88 3.34 -3.55 -18.99
CA TYR A 88 1.90 -3.51 -18.82
C TYR A 88 1.14 -4.36 -19.87
N ASP A 89 1.73 -4.63 -21.02
CA ASP A 89 1.13 -5.45 -22.07
C ASP A 89 1.06 -6.93 -21.68
N ASN A 90 1.89 -7.37 -20.72
CA ASN A 90 1.86 -8.73 -20.19
C ASN A 90 0.62 -9.02 -19.34
N SER A 91 -0.13 -7.98 -18.94
CA SER A 91 -1.36 -8.15 -18.16
C SER A 91 -2.37 -9.06 -18.87
N TYR A 92 -2.96 -9.98 -18.13
CA TYR A 92 -4.06 -10.84 -18.58
C TYR A 92 -5.29 -10.00 -18.97
N PHE A 93 -5.48 -8.85 -18.33
CA PHE A 93 -6.56 -7.90 -18.64
C PHE A 93 -6.17 -6.85 -19.68
N ASN A 94 -5.04 -7.03 -20.38
CA ASN A 94 -4.63 -6.10 -21.42
C ASN A 94 -5.67 -6.07 -22.56
N SER A 95 -6.30 -4.93 -22.77
CA SER A 95 -7.10 -4.69 -23.96
C SER A 95 -6.23 -3.95 -24.97
N ASN A 96 -5.96 -4.55 -26.14
CA ASN A 96 -5.24 -3.99 -27.30
C ASN A 96 -5.81 -2.65 -27.85
N SER A 97 -6.73 -2.01 -27.13
CA SER A 97 -7.17 -0.64 -27.37
C SER A 97 -5.98 0.32 -27.30
N HIS A 98 -5.87 1.23 -28.27
CA HIS A 98 -4.83 2.25 -28.42
C HIS A 98 -4.76 3.32 -27.28
N ASN A 99 -5.15 2.98 -26.04
CA ASN A 99 -5.25 3.90 -24.92
C ASN A 99 -3.92 4.19 -24.20
N GLY A 100 -2.79 3.71 -24.74
CA GLY A 100 -1.46 3.87 -24.15
C GLY A 100 -1.26 3.06 -22.87
N SER A 101 -0.04 3.12 -22.32
CA SER A 101 0.30 2.46 -21.05
C SER A 101 -0.64 2.91 -19.93
N PRO A 102 -1.23 1.98 -19.14
CA PRO A 102 -1.97 2.36 -17.95
C PRO A 102 -1.03 3.12 -17.01
N CYS A 103 -1.58 4.12 -16.32
CA CYS A 103 -0.81 4.92 -15.37
C CYS A 103 0.36 5.69 -16.01
N SER A 104 0.15 6.23 -17.23
CA SER A 104 1.16 7.04 -17.90
C SER A 104 1.74 8.13 -16.97
N VAL A 105 3.05 8.31 -17.04
CA VAL A 105 3.87 9.18 -16.16
C VAL A 105 3.51 10.67 -16.27
N ASN A 106 2.61 11.05 -17.19
CA ASN A 106 2.16 12.43 -17.36
C ASN A 106 1.17 12.80 -16.25
N SER A 107 1.73 13.48 -15.25
CA SER A 107 1.12 13.88 -13.99
C SER A 107 -0.17 14.67 -14.20
N THR A 108 -1.28 14.18 -13.63
CA THR A 108 -2.33 15.12 -13.24
C THR A 108 -1.98 15.68 -11.87
N ASN A 109 -1.53 16.93 -11.88
CA ASN A 109 -1.06 17.76 -10.75
C ASN A 109 -2.20 18.15 -9.79
N ASN A 110 -3.16 17.27 -9.52
CA ASN A 110 -4.17 17.59 -8.52
C ASN A 110 -3.60 17.36 -7.12
N ASN A 111 -2.89 18.37 -6.60
CA ASN A 111 -2.33 18.36 -5.26
C ASN A 111 -3.39 18.60 -4.16
N ASN A 112 -4.67 18.70 -4.54
CA ASN A 112 -5.74 18.96 -3.60
C ASN A 112 -6.25 17.68 -2.95
N TRP A 113 -6.36 17.72 -1.64
CA TRP A 113 -7.04 16.70 -0.85
C TRP A 113 -8.55 16.70 -1.13
N VAL A 114 -9.14 15.51 -1.21
CA VAL A 114 -10.59 15.34 -1.41
C VAL A 114 -11.24 14.86 -0.12
N TRP A 115 -12.18 15.65 0.41
CA TRP A 115 -12.83 15.43 1.71
C TRP A 115 -14.24 14.89 1.64
N LYS A 116 -14.79 14.79 0.43
CA LYS A 116 -16.21 14.50 0.20
C LYS A 116 -16.45 13.08 -0.30
N ASN A 117 -17.67 12.59 -0.12
CA ASN A 117 -18.15 11.44 -0.87
C ASN A 117 -18.38 11.88 -2.32
N ILE A 118 -17.99 11.06 -3.29
CA ILE A 118 -18.40 11.28 -4.67
C ILE A 118 -19.00 10.01 -5.28
N THR A 119 -20.31 10.05 -5.48
CA THR A 119 -21.12 8.95 -6.01
C THR A 119 -21.30 8.98 -7.54
N THR A 120 -20.90 10.05 -8.22
CA THR A 120 -21.17 10.19 -9.65
C THR A 120 -20.21 9.36 -10.52
N HIS A 121 -20.78 8.51 -11.38
CA HIS A 121 -20.06 7.61 -12.30
C HIS A 121 -19.26 8.32 -13.40
N ARG A 122 -19.40 9.64 -13.55
CA ARG A 122 -18.77 10.40 -14.63
C ARG A 122 -17.90 11.50 -14.03
N ASN A 123 -16.58 11.25 -13.99
CA ASN A 123 -15.49 12.24 -13.88
C ASN A 123 -14.91 12.53 -12.48
N ALA A 124 -15.45 11.97 -11.41
CA ALA A 124 -14.86 12.14 -10.08
C ALA A 124 -13.68 11.18 -9.86
N LYS A 125 -12.45 11.71 -9.99
CA LYS A 125 -11.21 10.92 -9.86
C LYS A 125 -10.98 10.35 -8.44
N ALA A 126 -11.61 10.92 -7.41
CA ALA A 126 -11.48 10.45 -6.02
C ALA A 126 -12.70 10.86 -5.17
N GLY A 127 -13.05 10.04 -4.17
CA GLY A 127 -14.14 10.29 -3.23
C GLY A 127 -14.06 9.31 -2.06
N LEU A 128 -14.63 9.66 -0.90
CA LEU A 128 -14.63 8.81 0.29
C LEU A 128 -15.89 7.95 0.37
N LYS A 129 -15.80 6.79 1.03
CA LYS A 129 -17.00 6.09 1.50
C LYS A 129 -17.79 7.03 2.44
N ASN A 130 -19.12 6.93 2.40
CA ASN A 130 -20.05 7.86 3.07
C ASN A 130 -19.68 8.15 4.54
N ILE A 131 -19.38 7.12 5.33
CA ILE A 131 -19.08 7.27 6.76
C ILE A 131 -17.79 8.07 7.07
N TYR A 132 -16.93 8.31 6.08
CA TYR A 132 -15.68 9.07 6.25
C TYR A 132 -15.73 10.46 5.61
N GLU A 133 -16.82 10.81 4.94
CA GLU A 133 -16.99 12.14 4.36
C GLU A 133 -16.88 13.24 5.42
N ASN A 134 -16.18 14.33 5.08
CA ASN A 134 -15.90 15.49 5.92
C ASN A 134 -15.11 15.19 7.22
N THR A 135 -14.54 13.99 7.37
CA THR A 135 -13.73 13.61 8.55
C THR A 135 -12.24 13.48 8.25
N ILE A 136 -11.89 13.10 7.03
CA ILE A 136 -10.52 12.92 6.55
C ILE A 136 -10.45 13.32 5.08
N GLY A 137 -9.26 13.61 4.57
CA GLY A 137 -9.04 13.84 3.14
C GLY A 137 -8.36 12.64 2.49
N ILE A 138 -8.66 12.39 1.21
CA ILE A 138 -7.91 11.43 0.38
C ILE A 138 -6.62 12.11 -0.11
N PRO A 139 -5.44 11.52 0.16
CA PRO A 139 -4.18 12.08 -0.30
C PRO A 139 -4.13 12.17 -1.83
N PRO A 140 -3.62 13.27 -2.42
CA PRO A 140 -3.37 13.39 -3.85
C PRO A 140 -2.71 12.16 -4.49
N ARG A 141 -1.75 11.57 -3.78
CA ARG A 141 -1.08 10.34 -4.17
C ARG A 141 -2.06 9.19 -4.37
N THR A 142 -2.90 8.87 -3.37
CA THR A 142 -3.92 7.81 -3.46
C THR A 142 -4.92 8.06 -4.59
N GLN A 143 -5.33 9.32 -4.82
CA GLN A 143 -6.24 9.67 -5.93
C GLN A 143 -5.66 9.30 -7.30
N SER A 144 -4.32 9.28 -7.39
CA SER A 144 -3.58 8.95 -8.59
C SER A 144 -2.99 7.54 -8.58
N LEU A 145 -3.28 6.71 -7.55
CA LEU A 145 -2.69 5.39 -7.36
C LEU A 145 -2.85 4.54 -8.62
N CYS A 146 -1.74 3.98 -9.12
CA CYS A 146 -1.78 3.14 -10.29
C CYS A 146 -2.44 1.80 -9.98
N LEU A 147 -3.50 1.45 -10.69
CA LEU A 147 -4.15 0.14 -10.57
C LEU A 147 -3.86 -0.76 -11.78
N GLY A 148 -2.95 -0.36 -12.67
CA GLY A 148 -2.70 -1.05 -13.94
C GLY A 148 -4.01 -1.28 -14.71
N ASN A 149 -4.18 -2.50 -15.20
CA ASN A 149 -5.41 -2.92 -15.88
C ASN A 149 -6.51 -3.41 -14.93
N LEU A 150 -6.23 -3.54 -13.61
CA LEU A 150 -7.23 -3.93 -12.61
C LEU A 150 -8.40 -2.93 -12.53
N LYS A 151 -8.17 -1.68 -12.95
CA LYS A 151 -9.21 -0.65 -13.06
C LYS A 151 -10.33 -1.02 -14.05
N ASN A 152 -10.03 -1.82 -15.08
CA ASN A 152 -10.91 -2.06 -16.21
C ASN A 152 -11.35 -3.52 -16.34
N ILE A 153 -11.25 -4.31 -15.26
CA ILE A 153 -11.64 -5.72 -15.27
C ILE A 153 -13.11 -5.83 -15.66
N LYS A 154 -13.37 -6.60 -16.71
CA LYS A 154 -14.72 -7.06 -17.07
C LYS A 154 -14.89 -8.43 -16.43
N ILE A 155 -15.87 -8.58 -15.55
CA ILE A 155 -16.12 -9.83 -14.81
C ILE A 155 -16.21 -11.06 -15.75
N ASN A 156 -16.83 -10.88 -16.92
CA ASN A 156 -16.97 -11.94 -17.93
C ASN A 156 -15.65 -12.35 -18.61
N ALA A 157 -14.54 -11.64 -18.34
CA ALA A 157 -13.21 -11.97 -18.86
C ALA A 157 -12.46 -12.99 -17.98
N LEU A 158 -13.03 -13.41 -16.84
CA LEU A 158 -12.45 -14.45 -16.01
C LEU A 158 -12.88 -15.81 -16.56
N ASP A 159 -11.95 -16.52 -17.21
CA ASP A 159 -12.13 -17.92 -17.59
C ASP A 159 -11.51 -18.86 -16.55
N ASN A 160 -11.46 -20.16 -16.87
CA ASN A 160 -10.89 -21.19 -15.99
C ASN A 160 -9.35 -21.16 -15.90
N GLU A 161 -8.68 -20.36 -16.74
CA GLU A 161 -7.22 -20.22 -16.74
C GLU A 161 -6.76 -19.15 -15.74
N TYR A 162 -7.64 -18.20 -15.38
CA TYR A 162 -7.34 -17.18 -14.38
C TYR A 162 -7.19 -17.77 -12.97
N ASP A 163 -5.98 -17.69 -12.42
CA ASP A 163 -5.64 -18.30 -11.13
C ASP A 163 -4.95 -17.33 -10.16
N ASN A 164 -4.52 -17.87 -9.01
CA ASN A 164 -3.83 -17.12 -7.96
C ASN A 164 -2.56 -16.41 -8.46
N SER A 165 -1.81 -17.05 -9.36
CA SER A 165 -0.57 -16.50 -9.89
C SER A 165 -0.84 -15.35 -10.84
N LEU A 166 -1.88 -15.43 -11.67
CA LEU A 166 -2.32 -14.31 -12.51
C LEU A 166 -2.84 -13.13 -11.68
N LEU A 167 -3.56 -13.39 -10.58
CA LEU A 167 -3.96 -12.34 -9.64
C LEU A 167 -2.75 -11.60 -9.07
N LEU A 168 -1.74 -12.33 -8.57
CA LEU A 168 -0.51 -11.73 -8.07
C LEU A 168 0.22 -10.95 -9.18
N PHE A 169 0.26 -11.49 -10.39
CA PHE A 169 0.93 -10.88 -11.53
C PHE A 169 0.34 -9.51 -11.90
N GLU A 170 -0.98 -9.36 -11.88
CA GLU A 170 -1.63 -8.05 -12.11
C GLU A 170 -1.24 -7.00 -11.06
N TRP A 171 -1.15 -7.39 -9.78
CA TRP A 171 -0.71 -6.49 -8.72
C TRP A 171 0.78 -6.15 -8.82
N ILE A 172 1.63 -7.09 -9.25
CA ILE A 172 3.04 -6.83 -9.56
C ILE A 172 3.16 -5.77 -10.66
N ILE A 173 2.39 -5.88 -11.75
CA ILE A 173 2.37 -4.89 -12.83
C ILE A 173 1.96 -3.52 -12.29
N ALA A 174 0.83 -3.44 -11.58
CA ALA A 174 0.33 -2.19 -11.03
C ALA A 174 1.36 -1.53 -10.09
N ALA A 175 1.94 -2.30 -9.17
CA ALA A 175 2.93 -1.81 -8.22
C ALA A 175 4.22 -1.35 -8.90
N LYS A 176 4.71 -2.08 -9.92
CA LYS A 176 5.87 -1.64 -10.71
C LYS A 176 5.63 -0.29 -11.36
N LEU A 177 4.47 -0.12 -12.02
CA LEU A 177 4.11 1.15 -12.68
C LEU A 177 3.94 2.29 -11.66
N GLU A 178 3.36 2.03 -10.49
CA GLU A 178 3.29 3.01 -9.40
C GLU A 178 4.67 3.46 -8.94
N GLY A 179 5.60 2.52 -8.76
CA GLY A 179 6.97 2.81 -8.36
C GLY A 179 7.67 3.73 -9.36
N GLN A 180 7.54 3.43 -10.65
CA GLN A 180 8.07 4.26 -11.74
C GLN A 180 7.46 5.67 -11.73
N LYS A 181 6.13 5.75 -11.60
CA LYS A 181 5.38 7.02 -11.56
C LYS A 181 5.81 7.88 -10.37
N LEU A 182 5.88 7.32 -9.17
CA LEU A 182 6.31 8.03 -7.97
C LEU A 182 7.75 8.49 -8.09
N ALA A 183 8.68 7.63 -8.50
CA ALA A 183 10.07 8.03 -8.69
C ALA A 183 10.21 9.19 -9.70
N TYR A 184 9.46 9.17 -10.80
CA TYR A 184 9.45 10.28 -11.75
C TYR A 184 8.93 11.60 -11.13
N GLN A 185 7.84 11.55 -10.37
CA GLN A 185 7.27 12.71 -9.67
C GLN A 185 8.25 13.29 -8.65
N TYR A 186 8.85 12.45 -7.80
CA TYR A 186 9.76 12.92 -6.74
C TYR A 186 11.16 13.29 -7.25
N LYS A 187 11.56 12.85 -8.44
CA LYS A 187 12.79 13.30 -9.12
C LYS A 187 12.68 14.74 -9.65
N THR A 188 11.51 15.11 -10.13
CA THR A 188 11.25 16.38 -10.83
C THR A 188 10.72 17.48 -9.90
N ASN A 189 10.13 17.12 -8.76
CA ASN A 189 9.66 18.06 -7.75
C ASN A 189 10.81 18.62 -6.89
N SER A 190 10.60 19.80 -6.31
CA SER A 190 11.49 20.41 -5.30
C SER A 190 11.63 19.54 -4.03
N ASP A 191 10.64 18.68 -3.77
CA ASP A 191 10.57 17.77 -2.61
C ASP A 191 11.30 16.44 -2.82
N LYS A 192 12.58 16.53 -3.21
CA LYS A 192 13.43 15.38 -3.56
C LYS A 192 13.60 14.31 -2.46
N ASN A 193 13.06 14.52 -1.25
CA ASN A 193 13.36 13.71 -0.07
C ASN A 193 12.20 12.85 0.49
N ASN A 194 11.06 12.69 -0.20
CA ASN A 194 9.91 11.94 0.34
C ASN A 194 9.46 10.70 -0.46
N LEU A 195 10.25 10.22 -1.43
CA LEU A 195 9.90 9.04 -2.24
C LEU A 195 9.60 7.80 -1.37
N CYS A 196 10.41 7.51 -0.35
CA CYS A 196 10.20 6.36 0.54
C CYS A 196 8.85 6.37 1.25
N LYS A 197 8.43 7.55 1.74
CA LYS A 197 7.13 7.70 2.39
C LYS A 197 6.00 7.45 1.39
N ALA A 198 6.11 8.04 0.20
CA ALA A 198 5.12 7.84 -0.87
C ALA A 198 5.01 6.36 -1.28
N LEU A 199 6.15 5.66 -1.43
CA LEU A 199 6.17 4.22 -1.70
C LEU A 199 5.54 3.43 -0.55
N GLY A 200 5.88 3.75 0.71
CA GLY A 200 5.32 3.11 1.90
C GLY A 200 3.80 3.30 2.02
N TYR A 201 3.28 4.49 1.69
CA TYR A 201 1.85 4.74 1.68
C TYR A 201 1.15 4.05 0.50
N SER A 202 1.72 4.06 -0.71
CA SER A 202 1.13 3.34 -1.86
C SER A 202 1.12 1.81 -1.65
N TYR A 203 2.16 1.25 -1.05
CA TYR A 203 2.19 -0.15 -0.62
C TYR A 203 1.04 -0.48 0.34
N ALA A 204 0.81 0.38 1.33
CA ALA A 204 -0.26 0.17 2.30
C ALA A 204 -1.65 0.34 1.69
N ASP A 205 -1.83 1.30 0.77
CA ASP A 205 -3.09 1.50 0.03
C ASP A 205 -3.43 0.30 -0.85
N TYR A 206 -2.45 -0.33 -1.50
CA TYR A 206 -2.65 -1.61 -2.17
C TYR A 206 -3.13 -2.68 -1.20
N GLY A 207 -2.50 -2.76 -0.02
CA GLY A 207 -2.91 -3.65 1.04
C GLY A 207 -4.39 -3.48 1.40
N ASP A 208 -4.88 -2.24 1.58
CA ASP A 208 -6.29 -2.03 1.89
C ASP A 208 -7.24 -2.36 0.75
N LEU A 209 -6.85 -2.06 -0.49
CA LEU A 209 -7.64 -2.42 -1.67
C LEU A 209 -7.74 -3.94 -1.80
N ILE A 210 -6.63 -4.66 -1.61
CA ILE A 210 -6.58 -6.11 -1.66
C ILE A 210 -7.34 -6.74 -0.50
N LYS A 211 -7.24 -6.20 0.72
CA LYS A 211 -7.96 -6.70 1.90
C LYS A 211 -9.45 -6.34 1.90
N GLY A 212 -9.87 -5.34 1.12
CA GLY A 212 -11.23 -4.79 1.13
C GLY A 212 -11.48 -3.78 2.26
N THR A 213 -10.43 -3.32 2.94
CA THR A 213 -10.47 -2.37 4.06
C THR A 213 -10.36 -0.90 3.64
N SER A 214 -10.18 -0.64 2.34
CA SER A 214 -9.95 0.72 1.82
C SER A 214 -11.16 1.63 2.09
N ILE A 215 -10.90 2.84 2.58
CA ILE A 215 -11.90 3.90 2.79
C ILE A 215 -12.11 4.77 1.54
N TRP A 216 -11.32 4.53 0.49
CA TRP A 216 -11.46 5.17 -0.82
C TRP A 216 -12.73 4.66 -1.54
N GLY A 217 -13.70 5.54 -1.74
CA GLY A 217 -15.02 5.23 -2.30
C GLY A 217 -15.44 6.17 -3.44
N ASN A 218 -15.23 5.74 -4.67
CA ASN A 218 -15.80 6.36 -5.87
C ASN A 218 -16.33 5.27 -6.83
N GLY A 219 -16.92 5.66 -7.96
CA GLY A 219 -17.46 4.70 -8.94
C GLY A 219 -16.45 3.64 -9.41
N TYR A 220 -15.16 4.01 -9.52
CA TYR A 220 -14.09 3.08 -9.93
C TYR A 220 -13.70 2.11 -8.81
N THR A 221 -13.49 2.58 -7.58
CA THR A 221 -13.08 1.71 -6.47
C THR A 221 -14.19 0.77 -6.01
N VAL A 222 -15.46 1.19 -6.13
CA VAL A 222 -16.62 0.32 -5.92
C VAL A 222 -16.65 -0.82 -6.95
N GLN A 223 -16.37 -0.50 -8.22
CA GLN A 223 -16.28 -1.51 -9.27
C GLN A 223 -15.09 -2.44 -9.06
N LEU A 224 -13.91 -1.91 -8.73
CA LEU A 224 -12.73 -2.70 -8.39
C LEU A 224 -13.02 -3.67 -7.23
N GLU A 225 -13.61 -3.18 -6.15
CA GLU A 225 -13.95 -4.01 -4.99
C GLU A 225 -14.94 -5.13 -5.35
N THR A 226 -15.94 -4.82 -6.19
CA THR A 226 -16.88 -5.81 -6.71
C THR A 226 -16.16 -6.89 -7.53
N ASN A 227 -15.26 -6.47 -8.43
CA ASN A 227 -14.47 -7.35 -9.25
C ASN A 227 -13.53 -8.22 -8.40
N LEU A 228 -12.86 -7.64 -7.40
CA LEU A 228 -11.97 -8.36 -6.49
C LEU A 228 -12.73 -9.41 -5.69
N LYS A 229 -13.91 -9.09 -5.13
CA LYS A 229 -14.74 -10.10 -4.44
C LYS A 229 -15.04 -11.29 -5.35
N HIS A 230 -15.41 -11.02 -6.59
CA HIS A 230 -15.70 -12.08 -7.55
C HIS A 230 -14.45 -12.89 -7.94
N ILE A 231 -13.30 -12.24 -8.17
CA ILE A 231 -12.02 -12.91 -8.42
C ILE A 231 -11.64 -13.83 -7.25
N PHE A 232 -11.67 -13.32 -6.03
CA PHE A 232 -11.32 -14.10 -4.84
C PHE A 232 -12.27 -15.29 -4.64
N GLN A 233 -13.56 -15.12 -4.92
CA GLN A 233 -14.52 -16.22 -4.93
C GLN A 233 -14.14 -17.28 -5.98
N THR A 234 -13.88 -16.87 -7.22
CA THR A 234 -13.57 -17.77 -8.33
C THR A 234 -12.24 -18.50 -8.15
N VAL A 235 -11.15 -17.76 -7.89
CA VAL A 235 -9.78 -18.29 -7.78
C VAL A 235 -9.66 -19.28 -6.63
N PHE A 236 -10.25 -18.97 -5.47
CA PHE A 236 -10.13 -19.79 -4.26
C PHE A 236 -11.31 -20.74 -4.04
N ASN A 237 -12.26 -20.81 -4.98
CA ASN A 237 -13.45 -21.64 -4.87
C ASN A 237 -13.14 -23.09 -4.48
N LYS A 238 -12.13 -23.69 -5.15
CA LYS A 238 -11.71 -25.08 -4.89
C LYS A 238 -11.04 -25.24 -3.52
N HIS A 239 -10.27 -24.26 -3.07
CA HIS A 239 -9.54 -24.32 -1.81
C HIS A 239 -10.45 -24.10 -0.58
N ILE A 240 -11.54 -23.35 -0.74
CA ILE A 240 -12.53 -23.11 0.32
C ILE A 240 -13.51 -24.29 0.44
N GLN A 241 -13.90 -24.91 -0.67
CA GLN A 241 -14.88 -26.01 -0.67
C GLN A 241 -14.32 -27.37 -0.21
N GLN A 242 -13.00 -27.54 -0.12
CA GLN A 242 -12.36 -28.85 0.08
C GLN A 242 -12.05 -29.23 1.54
N ASN A 243 -12.42 -28.42 2.53
CA ASN A 243 -12.28 -28.78 3.96
C ASN A 243 -13.38 -29.75 4.47
N GLY A 244 -13.82 -30.69 3.62
CA GLY A 244 -14.55 -31.89 4.04
C GLY A 244 -16.06 -31.79 4.24
N LYS A 245 -16.71 -30.66 3.93
CA LYS A 245 -18.18 -30.59 3.87
C LYS A 245 -18.61 -29.84 2.62
N THR A 246 -19.16 -30.57 1.64
CA THR A 246 -20.06 -29.99 0.65
C THR A 246 -21.48 -30.02 1.22
N PRO A 247 -22.07 -28.90 1.69
CA PRO A 247 -23.51 -28.82 1.75
C PRO A 247 -24.00 -28.71 0.30
N ALA A 248 -24.84 -29.66 -0.11
CA ALA A 248 -25.72 -29.47 -1.24
C ALA A 248 -26.68 -28.31 -0.88
N GLY A 249 -26.34 -27.10 -1.29
CA GLY A 249 -27.12 -25.89 -1.00
C GLY A 249 -26.45 -24.65 -1.58
N SER A 250 -27.21 -23.82 -2.29
CA SER A 250 -26.75 -22.80 -3.23
C SER A 250 -26.10 -21.52 -2.64
N ASN A 251 -25.73 -21.49 -1.36
CA ASN A 251 -24.99 -20.35 -0.77
C ASN A 251 -23.71 -20.86 -0.07
N LYS A 252 -22.62 -21.00 -0.83
CA LYS A 252 -21.43 -21.81 -0.50
C LYS A 252 -20.17 -21.01 -0.12
N TYR A 253 -20.28 -19.68 -0.03
CA TYR A 253 -19.20 -18.79 0.42
C TYR A 253 -19.54 -18.22 1.80
N PRO A 254 -18.58 -18.01 2.72
CA PRO A 254 -18.79 -16.99 3.73
C PRO A 254 -18.98 -15.66 2.98
N ASP A 255 -20.08 -14.95 3.24
CA ASP A 255 -20.30 -13.60 2.69
C ASP A 255 -19.12 -12.66 2.98
N ASP A 256 -18.38 -12.99 4.04
CA ASP A 256 -17.18 -12.31 4.47
C ASP A 256 -15.89 -12.98 3.94
N LEU A 257 -15.24 -12.29 2.99
CA LEU A 257 -13.94 -12.66 2.42
C LEU A 257 -12.75 -12.04 3.18
N THR A 258 -12.98 -11.28 4.26
CA THR A 258 -11.97 -10.45 4.92
C THR A 258 -10.73 -11.26 5.31
N LEU A 259 -10.91 -12.34 6.08
CA LEU A 259 -9.78 -13.16 6.55
C LEU A 259 -9.03 -13.84 5.39
N LEU A 260 -9.74 -14.22 4.32
CA LEU A 260 -9.13 -14.84 3.15
C LEU A 260 -8.25 -13.84 2.38
N ARG A 261 -8.76 -12.64 2.14
CA ARG A 261 -8.03 -11.56 1.46
C ARG A 261 -6.87 -11.04 2.29
N GLU A 262 -7.02 -10.99 3.61
CA GLU A 262 -5.94 -10.67 4.55
C GLU A 262 -4.83 -11.74 4.56
N THR A 263 -5.21 -13.02 4.62
CA THR A 263 -4.25 -14.13 4.51
C THR A 263 -3.49 -14.04 3.19
N TRP A 264 -4.20 -13.83 2.08
CA TRP A 264 -3.59 -13.69 0.76
C TRP A 264 -2.61 -12.51 0.68
N TRP A 265 -3.00 -11.33 1.20
CA TRP A 265 -2.10 -10.18 1.26
C TRP A 265 -0.84 -10.50 2.07
N ASN A 266 -0.99 -11.05 3.27
CA ASN A 266 0.15 -11.39 4.13
C ASN A 266 1.08 -12.44 3.52
N THR A 267 0.56 -13.35 2.69
CA THR A 267 1.37 -14.30 1.93
C THR A 267 2.12 -13.66 0.78
N ASN A 268 1.51 -12.72 0.05
CA ASN A 268 2.03 -12.25 -1.25
C ASN A 268 2.62 -10.83 -1.25
N LYS A 269 2.43 -10.05 -0.18
CA LYS A 269 2.81 -8.62 -0.13
C LYS A 269 4.28 -8.33 -0.39
N GLN A 270 5.17 -9.28 -0.11
CA GLN A 270 6.59 -9.16 -0.41
C GLN A 270 6.88 -9.00 -1.91
N TYR A 271 6.10 -9.67 -2.78
CA TYR A 271 6.27 -9.56 -4.24
C TYR A 271 5.77 -8.21 -4.75
N ILE A 272 4.66 -7.73 -4.18
CA ILE A 272 4.06 -6.42 -4.51
C ILE A 272 5.01 -5.29 -4.07
N LEU A 273 5.58 -5.39 -2.86
CA LEU A 273 6.60 -4.46 -2.38
C LEU A 273 7.86 -4.52 -3.27
N GLY A 274 8.33 -5.71 -3.62
CA GLY A 274 9.47 -5.89 -4.52
C GLY A 274 9.25 -5.22 -5.87
N ALA A 275 8.05 -5.35 -6.44
CA ALA A 275 7.67 -4.70 -7.69
C ALA A 275 7.67 -3.18 -7.60
N LEU A 276 7.07 -2.64 -6.53
CA LEU A 276 7.04 -1.21 -6.24
C LEU A 276 8.46 -0.62 -6.15
N ILE A 277 9.34 -1.32 -5.43
CA ILE A 277 10.75 -0.93 -5.25
C ILE A 277 11.51 -0.97 -6.58
N VAL A 278 11.42 -2.06 -7.35
CA VAL A 278 12.13 -2.20 -8.64
C VAL A 278 11.64 -1.14 -9.63
N GLY A 279 10.34 -0.85 -9.68
CA GLY A 279 9.79 0.22 -10.50
C GLY A 279 10.39 1.59 -10.15
N ALA A 280 10.51 1.89 -8.86
CA ALA A 280 11.15 3.13 -8.40
C ALA A 280 12.64 3.19 -8.79
N GLU A 281 13.40 2.12 -8.61
CA GLU A 281 14.83 2.05 -8.99
C GLU A 281 15.07 2.38 -10.45
N GLN A 282 14.23 1.83 -11.34
CA GLN A 282 14.37 2.03 -12.77
C GLN A 282 14.21 3.51 -13.19
N SER A 283 13.46 4.31 -12.42
CA SER A 283 13.14 5.69 -12.77
C SER A 283 13.92 6.75 -11.97
N ALA A 284 14.31 6.43 -10.72
CA ALA A 284 14.90 7.39 -9.80
C ALA A 284 16.39 7.72 -10.10
N GLY A 285 17.14 6.80 -10.71
CA GLY A 285 18.58 6.96 -10.95
C GLY A 285 19.43 6.80 -9.67
N GLU A 286 20.76 6.84 -9.78
CA GLU A 286 21.69 6.39 -8.72
C GLU A 286 21.59 7.15 -7.37
N LYS A 287 21.21 8.44 -7.35
CA LYS A 287 21.18 9.24 -6.11
C LYS A 287 19.98 8.93 -5.19
N ASP A 288 18.86 8.47 -5.75
CA ASP A 288 17.67 8.08 -4.99
C ASP A 288 17.72 6.61 -4.53
N SER A 289 18.79 5.90 -4.89
CA SER A 289 19.03 4.49 -4.53
C SER A 289 19.13 4.26 -3.03
N SER A 290 19.51 5.26 -2.22
CA SER A 290 19.69 5.09 -0.76
C SER A 290 18.37 4.75 -0.06
N CYS A 291 17.29 5.49 -0.37
CA CYS A 291 15.96 5.25 0.18
C CYS A 291 15.43 3.86 -0.23
N VAL A 292 15.50 3.55 -1.51
CA VAL A 292 15.06 2.26 -2.05
C VAL A 292 15.89 1.11 -1.44
N ALA A 293 17.20 1.28 -1.29
CA ALA A 293 18.07 0.30 -0.65
C ALA A 293 17.72 0.08 0.82
N GLN A 294 17.25 1.11 1.53
CA GLN A 294 16.74 0.98 2.89
C GLN A 294 15.43 0.19 2.93
N MET A 295 14.46 0.46 2.04
CA MET A 295 13.20 -0.31 1.98
C MET A 295 13.43 -1.80 1.67
N LYS A 296 14.50 -2.13 0.93
CA LYS A 296 14.91 -3.54 0.70
C LYS A 296 15.48 -4.23 1.94
N LYS A 297 15.99 -3.47 2.90
CA LYS A 297 16.56 -3.99 4.16
C LYS A 297 15.51 -4.01 5.26
N SER A 298 14.69 -2.99 5.32
CA SER A 298 13.60 -2.82 6.28
C SER A 298 12.30 -2.54 5.51
N PRO A 299 11.55 -3.58 5.13
CA PRO A 299 10.24 -3.44 4.52
C PRO A 299 9.31 -2.56 5.38
N PRO A 300 8.52 -1.66 4.76
CA PRO A 300 7.58 -0.84 5.52
C PRO A 300 6.51 -1.73 6.18
N THR A 301 6.18 -1.42 7.42
CA THR A 301 5.06 -2.01 8.19
C THR A 301 3.80 -1.16 8.11
N THR A 302 3.79 -0.20 7.18
CA THR A 302 2.69 0.77 7.03
C THR A 302 1.36 0.09 6.76
N ASP A 303 1.32 -1.09 6.13
CA ASP A 303 0.11 -1.85 5.79
C ASP A 303 -0.70 -2.37 7.00
N TYR A 304 -0.11 -2.37 8.20
CA TYR A 304 -0.77 -2.74 9.45
C TYR A 304 -1.50 -1.57 10.13
N ILE A 305 -1.20 -0.33 9.73
CA ILE A 305 -1.85 0.86 10.29
C ILE A 305 -3.25 1.00 9.67
N PRO A 306 -4.29 1.47 10.36
CA PRO A 306 -5.57 1.79 9.70
C PRO A 306 -5.42 2.89 8.63
N GLN A 307 -6.09 2.77 7.48
CA GLN A 307 -5.94 3.73 6.35
C GLN A 307 -6.29 5.17 6.74
N PHE A 308 -7.30 5.35 7.59
CA PHE A 308 -7.64 6.65 8.15
C PHE A 308 -6.44 7.34 8.83
N LEU A 309 -5.70 6.60 9.67
CA LEU A 309 -4.54 7.14 10.38
C LEU A 309 -3.37 7.42 9.43
N ARG A 310 -3.18 6.58 8.40
CA ARG A 310 -2.18 6.86 7.35
C ARG A 310 -2.52 8.12 6.57
N PHE A 311 -3.77 8.32 6.18
CA PHE A 311 -4.20 9.55 5.50
C PHE A 311 -4.01 10.77 6.40
N ALA A 312 -4.28 10.65 7.70
CA ALA A 312 -4.04 11.73 8.65
C ALA A 312 -2.54 12.04 8.78
N GLN A 313 -1.68 11.03 8.86
CA GLN A 313 -0.22 11.21 8.89
C GLN A 313 0.28 11.89 7.61
N GLU A 314 -0.10 11.40 6.43
CA GLU A 314 0.28 11.99 5.14
C GLU A 314 -0.24 13.43 5.01
N TRP A 315 -1.42 13.72 5.59
CA TRP A 315 -1.98 15.07 5.62
C TRP A 315 -1.17 16.02 6.49
N VAL A 316 -0.79 15.62 7.70
CA VAL A 316 0.04 16.45 8.59
C VAL A 316 1.41 16.72 7.96
N GLU A 317 2.01 15.73 7.30
CA GLU A 317 3.27 15.90 6.60
C GLU A 317 3.15 16.95 5.47
N HIS A 318 2.13 16.82 4.62
CA HIS A 318 1.89 17.77 3.53
C HIS A 318 1.50 19.17 4.05
N PHE A 319 0.71 19.25 5.12
CA PHE A 319 0.35 20.51 5.78
C PHE A 319 1.58 21.24 6.32
N CYS A 320 2.47 20.52 7.03
CA CYS A 320 3.68 21.11 7.61
C CYS A 320 4.61 21.67 6.53
N GLU A 321 4.76 20.94 5.42
CA GLU A 321 5.55 21.39 4.26
C GLU A 321 4.94 22.67 3.66
N LYS A 322 3.65 22.66 3.33
CA LYS A 322 2.97 23.83 2.74
C LYS A 322 2.95 25.03 3.68
N ARG A 323 2.75 24.80 4.99
CA ARG A 323 2.83 25.85 6.00
C ARG A 323 4.21 26.49 6.02
N LYS A 324 5.28 25.70 5.94
CA LYS A 324 6.64 26.23 5.87
C LYS A 324 6.83 27.08 4.61
N ASP A 325 6.43 26.59 3.44
CA ASP A 325 6.51 27.35 2.18
C ASP A 325 5.80 28.71 2.29
N PHE A 326 4.58 28.72 2.84
CA PHE A 326 3.83 29.97 3.04
C PHE A 326 4.48 30.89 4.07
N ALA A 327 4.98 30.35 5.19
CA ALA A 327 5.65 31.14 6.22
C ALA A 327 6.95 31.77 5.68
N ASP A 328 7.78 30.99 4.98
CA ASP A 328 9.02 31.48 4.36
C ASP A 328 8.73 32.58 3.34
N ASN A 329 7.66 32.43 2.55
CA ASN A 329 7.20 33.48 1.63
C ASN A 329 6.79 34.77 2.34
N VAL A 330 6.04 34.68 3.45
CA VAL A 330 5.66 35.85 4.26
C VAL A 330 6.91 36.53 4.82
N VAL A 331 7.81 35.78 5.46
CA VAL A 331 9.06 36.31 6.03
C VAL A 331 9.89 37.02 4.94
N ASN A 332 10.06 36.38 3.78
CA ASN A 332 10.81 36.96 2.66
C ASN A 332 10.19 38.28 2.16
N LYS A 333 8.86 38.37 2.10
CA LYS A 333 8.15 39.59 1.66
C LYS A 333 8.24 40.71 2.70
N CYS A 334 8.11 40.37 3.98
CA CYS A 334 8.28 41.33 5.07
C CYS A 334 9.71 41.88 5.12
N GLN A 335 10.72 41.03 4.94
CA GLN A 335 12.13 41.43 4.94
C GLN A 335 12.42 42.44 3.81
N LYS A 336 11.91 42.19 2.60
CA LYS A 336 12.03 43.14 1.47
C LYS A 336 11.40 44.50 1.78
N CYS A 337 10.23 44.51 2.42
CA CYS A 337 9.56 45.75 2.81
C CYS A 337 10.38 46.56 3.83
N ILE A 338 11.02 45.89 4.81
CA ILE A 338 11.91 46.54 5.78
C ILE A 338 13.14 47.14 5.09
N GLU A 339 13.73 46.41 4.14
CA GLU A 339 14.88 46.88 3.36
C GLU A 339 14.53 48.13 2.55
N GLU A 340 13.42 48.11 1.81
CA GLU A 340 12.91 49.26 1.04
C GLU A 340 12.60 50.47 1.94
N ALA A 341 11.93 50.26 3.08
CA ALA A 341 11.65 51.32 4.05
C ALA A 341 12.93 51.93 4.62
N THR A 342 13.91 51.09 4.94
CA THR A 342 15.22 51.54 5.46
C THR A 342 15.99 52.35 4.41
N GLU A 343 15.94 51.95 3.14
CA GLU A 343 16.56 52.69 2.04
C GLU A 343 15.88 54.05 1.80
N TYR A 344 14.54 54.09 1.81
CA TYR A 344 13.78 55.33 1.72
C TYR A 344 14.18 56.31 2.83
N HIS A 345 14.21 55.88 4.09
CA HIS A 345 14.58 56.75 5.22
C HIS A 345 16.05 57.20 5.21
N LYS A 346 16.96 56.45 4.57
CA LYS A 346 18.37 56.88 4.39
C LYS A 346 18.50 58.02 3.36
N THR A 347 17.67 58.01 2.32
CA THR A 347 17.79 58.89 1.16
C THR A 347 16.81 60.07 1.18
N SER A 348 15.72 59.94 1.93
CA SER A 348 14.70 60.98 2.08
C SER A 348 15.18 62.13 2.95
N ASN A 349 15.05 63.36 2.44
CA ASN A 349 15.29 64.62 3.17
C ASN A 349 13.97 65.30 3.57
N VAL A 350 12.84 64.58 3.54
CA VAL A 350 11.50 65.15 3.81
C VAL A 350 11.42 65.79 5.21
N ASP A 351 12.16 65.26 6.18
CA ASP A 351 12.21 65.83 7.54
C ASP A 351 13.36 66.85 7.75
N LYS A 352 14.29 67.01 6.80
CA LYS A 352 15.42 67.96 6.94
C LYS A 352 15.07 69.40 6.55
N ASN A 353 13.93 69.61 5.88
CA ASN A 353 13.43 70.94 5.55
C ASN A 353 12.31 71.43 6.49
N GLY A 354 12.06 70.71 7.59
CA GLY A 354 11.04 71.06 8.59
C GLY A 354 11.60 71.86 9.78
N THR A 355 12.19 73.04 9.53
CA THR A 355 12.40 74.23 10.40
C THR A 355 13.50 75.07 9.74
N ASN A 356 13.29 76.33 9.34
CA ASN A 356 12.42 77.40 9.87
C ASN A 356 11.60 78.10 8.78
#